data_AF-A0A8T1K2C8-F1
#
_entry.id   AF-A0A8T1K2C8-F1
#
_cell.length_a   1.000
_cell.length_b   1.000
_cell.length_c   1.000
_cell.angle_alpha   90.00
_cell.angle_beta   90.00
_cell.angle_gamma   90.00
#
_symmetry.space_group_name_H-M   'P 1'
#
loop_
_entity.id
_entity.type
_entity.pdbx_description
1 polymer ?
#
loop_
_entity_poly.entity_id
_entity_poly.type
_entity_poly.pdbx_seq_one_letter_code
_entity_poly.pdbx_strand_id
1 'polypeptide(L)'
;MKSEAEELRQLHAASTTESEETRNAKTKEERFDGQSWDSLKASPFYDVLWEHKDVLPDEIPAELPQDKGIQHEIDPVPGTKYCVTRHGHCREIK
;
A
#
# COMPACT_ATOMS: atom_id res chain seq x y z
N MET A 1 24.74 -24.48 -12.16
CA MET A 1 23.69 -24.27 -11.15
C MET A 1 24.06 -23.00 -10.41
N LYS A 2 23.34 -21.90 -10.61
CA LYS A 2 23.56 -20.70 -9.80
C LYS A 2 23.17 -21.04 -8.36
N SER A 3 24.00 -20.65 -7.40
CA SER A 3 23.73 -20.96 -6.00
C SER A 3 22.55 -20.12 -5.50
N GLU A 4 21.75 -20.66 -4.61
CA GLU A 4 20.60 -19.96 -4.00
C GLU A 4 21.01 -18.60 -3.39
N ALA A 5 22.23 -18.51 -2.85
CA ALA A 5 22.80 -17.28 -2.33
C ALA A 5 23.12 -16.21 -3.40
N GLU A 6 23.39 -16.62 -4.65
CA GLU A 6 23.64 -15.72 -5.78
C GLU A 6 22.32 -15.17 -6.34
N GLU A 7 21.26 -15.98 -6.33
CA GLU A 7 19.90 -15.57 -6.68
C GLU A 7 19.36 -14.56 -5.65
N LEU A 8 19.55 -14.82 -4.35
CA LEU A 8 19.14 -13.89 -3.28
C LEU A 8 19.86 -12.54 -3.34
N ARG A 9 21.14 -12.53 -3.72
CA ARG A 9 21.91 -11.28 -3.90
C ARG A 9 21.42 -10.47 -5.10
N GLN A 10 21.05 -11.14 -6.20
CA GLN A 10 20.46 -10.50 -7.38
C GLN A 10 19.09 -9.90 -7.06
N LEU A 11 18.24 -10.63 -6.30
CA LEU A 11 16.94 -10.14 -5.85
C LEU A 11 17.05 -8.92 -4.91
N HIS A 12 18.01 -8.94 -3.98
CA HIS A 12 18.26 -7.79 -3.10
C HIS A 12 18.81 -6.57 -3.87
N ALA A 13 19.68 -6.78 -4.86
CA ALA A 13 20.21 -5.70 -5.69
C ALA A 13 19.10 -5.05 -6.54
N ALA A 14 18.21 -5.86 -7.15
CA ALA A 14 17.06 -5.36 -7.90
C ALA A 14 16.03 -4.66 -7.01
N SER A 15 15.81 -5.15 -5.79
CA SER A 15 14.91 -4.54 -4.81
C SER A 15 15.48 -3.26 -4.16
N THR A 16 16.78 -2.98 -4.30
CA THR A 16 17.38 -1.73 -3.79
C THR A 16 17.31 -0.61 -4.84
N THR A 17 17.13 -0.95 -6.13
CA THR A 17 16.95 0.03 -7.22
C THR A 17 15.50 0.45 -7.42
N GLU A 18 14.52 -0.40 -7.09
CA GLU A 18 13.14 0.04 -6.87
C GLU A 18 13.00 0.49 -5.41
N SER A 19 12.78 1.78 -5.20
CA SER A 19 12.37 2.31 -3.89
C SER A 19 11.16 1.52 -3.36
N GLU A 20 11.05 1.35 -2.05
CA GLU A 20 9.82 0.83 -1.44
C GLU A 20 8.58 1.63 -1.87
N GLU A 21 8.78 2.91 -2.23
CA GLU A 21 7.79 3.79 -2.82
C GLU A 21 7.38 3.36 -4.24
N THR A 22 8.32 3.04 -5.12
CA THR A 22 8.03 2.61 -6.50
C THR A 22 7.41 1.22 -6.53
N ARG A 23 7.87 0.31 -5.65
CA ARG A 23 7.28 -1.03 -5.52
C ARG A 23 5.86 -0.96 -4.97
N ASN A 24 5.61 -0.14 -3.94
CA ASN A 24 4.27 0.02 -3.39
C ASN A 24 3.33 0.70 -4.40
N ALA A 25 3.83 1.70 -5.14
CA ALA A 25 3.03 2.41 -6.14
C ALA A 25 2.56 1.43 -7.21
N LYS A 26 3.49 0.61 -7.72
CA LYS A 26 3.19 -0.45 -8.70
C LYS A 26 2.18 -1.48 -8.18
N THR A 27 2.32 -1.95 -6.93
CA THR A 27 1.35 -2.92 -6.37
C THR A 27 0.00 -2.29 -6.01
N LYS A 28 -0.02 -0.98 -5.73
CA LYS A 28 -1.24 -0.24 -5.39
C LYS A 28 -2.07 0.03 -6.65
N GLU A 29 -1.43 0.43 -7.74
CA GLU A 29 -2.04 0.64 -9.05
C GLU A 29 -2.70 -0.65 -9.56
N GLU A 30 -1.98 -1.78 -9.53
CA GLU A 30 -2.49 -3.07 -10.00
C GLU A 30 -3.74 -3.55 -9.22
N ARG A 31 -3.81 -3.28 -7.91
CA ARG A 31 -5.00 -3.58 -7.10
C ARG A 31 -6.16 -2.64 -7.38
N PHE A 32 -5.86 -1.40 -7.72
CA PHE A 32 -6.84 -0.36 -7.98
C PHE A 32 -7.49 -0.58 -9.36
N ASP A 33 -6.70 -0.93 -10.38
CA ASP A 33 -7.17 -1.27 -11.71
C ASP A 33 -8.12 -2.47 -11.71
N GLY A 34 -7.86 -3.46 -10.84
CA GLY A 34 -8.74 -4.61 -10.62
C GLY A 34 -10.11 -4.25 -10.03
N GLN A 35 -10.28 -3.06 -9.46
CA GLN A 35 -11.54 -2.53 -8.91
C GLN A 35 -12.09 -1.35 -9.73
N SER A 36 -11.59 -1.16 -10.94
CA SER A 36 -11.99 -0.08 -11.84
C SER A 36 -13.48 -0.07 -12.19
N TRP A 37 -13.95 1.09 -12.64
CA TRP A 37 -15.30 1.30 -13.15
C TRP A 37 -15.69 0.37 -14.30
N ASP A 38 -14.71 -0.08 -15.09
CA ASP A 38 -14.93 -1.06 -16.15
C ASP A 38 -15.43 -2.40 -15.60
N SER A 39 -14.97 -2.80 -14.41
CA SER A 39 -15.45 -4.00 -13.74
C SER A 39 -16.88 -3.83 -13.19
N LEU A 40 -17.28 -2.59 -12.90
CA LEU A 40 -18.59 -2.25 -12.38
C LEU A 40 -19.66 -2.08 -13.47
N LYS A 41 -19.28 -1.95 -14.75
CA LYS A 41 -20.23 -1.80 -15.87
C LYS A 41 -21.19 -2.99 -16.06
N ALA A 42 -20.82 -4.17 -15.56
CA ALA A 42 -21.70 -5.34 -15.56
C ALA A 42 -22.69 -5.36 -14.37
N SER A 43 -22.53 -4.46 -13.40
CA SER A 43 -23.40 -4.38 -12.23
C SER A 43 -24.73 -3.73 -12.58
N PRO A 44 -25.87 -4.27 -12.10
CA PRO A 44 -27.16 -3.61 -12.23
C PRO A 44 -27.24 -2.28 -11.44
N PHE A 45 -26.24 -1.98 -10.61
CA PHE A 45 -26.14 -0.74 -9.85
C PHE A 45 -25.18 0.29 -10.47
N TYR A 46 -24.71 0.07 -11.71
CA TYR A 46 -23.73 0.96 -12.33
C TYR A 46 -24.17 2.43 -12.33
N ASP A 47 -25.43 2.71 -12.65
CA ASP A 47 -25.96 4.07 -12.69
C ASP A 47 -25.87 4.75 -11.31
N VAL A 48 -26.25 4.03 -10.25
CA VAL A 48 -26.19 4.52 -8.87
C VAL A 48 -24.74 4.73 -8.43
N LEU A 49 -23.85 3.80 -8.79
CA LEU A 49 -22.43 3.95 -8.47
C LEU A 49 -21.86 5.18 -9.16
N TRP A 50 -22.19 5.40 -10.44
CA TRP A 50 -21.72 6.55 -11.21
C TRP A 50 -22.13 7.90 -10.61
N GLU A 51 -23.30 7.97 -9.96
CA GLU A 51 -23.73 9.16 -9.19
C GLU A 51 -22.79 9.47 -8.01
N HIS A 52 -22.06 8.46 -7.50
CA HIS A 52 -21.11 8.54 -6.39
C HIS A 52 -19.63 8.54 -6.83
N LYS A 53 -19.34 8.93 -8.07
CA LYS A 53 -17.96 8.98 -8.60
C LYS A 53 -16.99 9.86 -7.80
N ASP A 54 -17.51 10.81 -7.04
CA ASP A 54 -16.72 11.67 -6.14
C ASP A 54 -16.18 10.89 -4.92
N VAL A 55 -16.90 9.86 -4.50
CA VAL A 55 -16.51 8.96 -3.39
C VAL A 55 -15.66 7.79 -3.91
N LEU A 56 -15.88 7.38 -5.16
CA LEU A 56 -15.20 6.28 -5.84
C LEU A 56 -14.36 6.81 -7.01
N PRO A 57 -13.20 7.44 -6.75
CA PRO A 57 -12.38 8.02 -7.81
C PRO A 57 -11.88 6.95 -8.79
N ASP A 58 -11.73 7.34 -10.06
CA ASP A 58 -11.15 6.53 -11.16
C ASP A 58 -9.62 6.40 -11.09
N GLU A 59 -8.95 7.21 -10.27
CA GLU A 59 -7.49 7.23 -10.14
C GLU A 59 -7.10 7.26 -8.66
N ILE A 60 -5.94 6.69 -8.36
CA ILE A 60 -5.37 6.80 -7.02
C ILE A 60 -5.02 8.27 -6.77
N PRO A 61 -5.61 8.92 -5.76
CA PRO A 61 -5.27 10.30 -5.46
C PRO A 61 -3.81 10.39 -5.03
N ALA A 62 -3.08 11.33 -5.63
CA ALA A 62 -1.69 11.63 -5.27
C ALA A 62 -1.59 12.30 -3.89
N GLU A 63 -2.65 13.00 -3.48
CA GLU A 63 -2.72 13.69 -2.21
C GLU A 63 -3.37 12.83 -1.14
N LEU A 64 -2.88 12.98 0.10
CA LEU A 64 -3.52 12.35 1.26
C LEU A 64 -4.95 12.90 1.42
N PRO A 65 -5.88 12.10 1.96
CA PRO A 65 -7.20 12.59 2.32
C PRO A 65 -7.06 13.85 3.17
N GLN A 66 -7.90 14.86 2.91
CA GLN A 66 -7.91 16.07 3.72
C GLN A 66 -8.02 15.70 5.20
N ASP A 67 -7.14 16.27 6.02
CA ASP A 67 -7.21 16.09 7.47
C ASP A 67 -8.51 16.72 7.98
N LYS A 68 -9.44 15.87 8.40
CA LYS A 68 -10.74 16.27 8.95
C LYS A 68 -10.65 16.62 10.44
N GLY A 69 -9.43 16.69 11.00
CA GLY A 69 -9.18 16.90 12.42
C GLY A 69 -9.48 15.67 13.28
N ILE A 70 -9.69 14.50 12.64
CA ILE A 70 -9.88 13.22 13.33
C ILE A 70 -8.52 12.55 13.42
N GLN A 71 -7.86 12.70 14.57
CA GLN A 71 -6.59 12.04 14.83
C GLN A 71 -6.84 10.69 15.47
N HIS A 72 -6.42 9.62 14.79
CA HIS A 72 -6.38 8.29 15.38
C HIS A 72 -5.12 8.16 16.22
N GLU A 73 -5.29 8.14 17.54
CA GLU A 73 -4.23 7.80 18.47
C GLU A 73 -4.23 6.28 18.68
N ILE A 74 -3.09 5.64 18.43
CA ILE A 74 -2.86 4.26 18.83
C ILE A 74 -2.08 4.34 20.13
N ASP A 75 -2.68 3.93 21.24
CA ASP A 75 -1.96 3.80 22.51
C ASP A 75 -1.19 2.47 22.52
N PRO A 76 0.14 2.49 22.40
CA PRO A 76 0.91 1.27 22.49
C PRO A 76 0.97 0.79 23.94
N VAL A 77 0.66 -0.48 24.15
CA VAL A 77 0.80 -1.08 25.47
C VAL A 77 2.29 -1.11 25.86
N PRO A 78 2.70 -0.61 27.05
CA PRO A 78 4.06 -0.72 27.54
C PRO A 78 4.54 -2.19 27.55
N GLY A 79 5.77 -2.44 27.11
CA GLY A 79 6.32 -3.78 26.91
C GLY A 79 6.03 -4.41 25.54
N THR A 80 5.22 -3.76 24.69
CA THR A 80 5.10 -4.18 23.29
C THR A 80 6.37 -3.83 22.49
N LYS A 81 6.69 -4.66 21.51
CA LYS A 81 7.85 -4.45 20.63
C LYS A 81 7.40 -3.94 19.27
N TYR A 82 8.03 -2.87 18.79
CA TYR A 82 7.88 -2.40 17.42
C TYR A 82 9.16 -2.68 16.64
N CYS A 83 9.02 -3.22 15.42
CA CYS A 83 10.15 -3.59 14.57
C CYS A 83 10.32 -2.58 13.45
N VAL A 84 11.54 -2.06 13.28
CA VAL A 84 11.87 -1.15 12.20
C VAL A 84 12.41 -1.95 11.02
N THR A 85 11.69 -1.91 9.91
CA THR A 85 11.95 -2.70 8.69
C THR A 85 13.35 -2.51 8.13
N ARG A 86 13.95 -1.32 8.29
CA ARG A 86 15.25 -0.98 7.68
C ARG A 86 16.47 -1.64 8.34
N HIS A 87 16.37 -2.12 9.58
CA HIS A 87 17.52 -2.69 10.29
C HIS A 87 17.20 -4.00 11.03
N GLY A 88 16.01 -4.58 10.84
CA GLY A 88 15.58 -5.81 11.52
C GLY A 88 15.56 -5.72 13.04
N HIS A 89 15.60 -4.49 13.58
CA HIS A 89 15.75 -4.24 15.00
C HIS A 89 14.40 -3.90 15.61
N CYS A 90 14.00 -4.66 16.63
CA CYS A 90 12.78 -4.42 17.39
C CYS A 90 13.12 -3.74 18.72
N ARG A 91 12.43 -2.63 19.01
CA ARG A 91 12.56 -1.89 20.26
C ARG A 91 11.31 -2.08 21.11
N GLU A 92 11.51 -2.16 22.41
CA GLU A 92 10.44 -2.24 23.39
C GLU A 92 9.96 -0.85 23.77
N ILE A 93 8.65 -0.69 23.81
CA ILE A 93 7.97 0.53 24.24
C ILE A 93 8.03 0.55 25.77
N LYS A 94 8.62 1.61 26.33
CA LYS A 94 8.81 1.75 27.79
C LYS A 94 7.54 2.20 28.49
#